data_AF-A0A6S6SDI9-F1
#
_entry.id   AF-A0A6S6SDI9-F1
#
_cell.length_a   1.000
_cell.length_b   1.000
_cell.length_c   1.000
_cell.angle_alpha   90.00
_cell.angle_beta   90.00
_cell.angle_gamma   90.00
#
_symmetry.space_group_name_H-M   'P 1'
#
loop_
_entity.id
_entity.type
_entity.pdbx_description
1 polymer ?
#
loop_
_entity_poly.entity_id
_entity_poly.type
_entity_poly.pdbx_seq_one_letter_code
_entity_poly.pdbx_strand_id
1 'polypeptide(L)'
;MKNKILILILYTFVFVSIVNARPANTKTDFSLMKDDCDFRSTGHSCFRLGLYYIEHRLESKQGIKYLRKSCILGSGIGCMALGELYKNGSFNYAIDYKKSKYYYDKACLNGEKLGCRAYNSLYKRR
;
A
#
# COMPACT_ATOMS: atom_id res chain seq x y z
N MET A 1 -28.99 45.21 -14.35
CA MET A 1 -27.95 45.04 -13.30
C MET A 1 -27.96 43.66 -12.62
N LYS A 2 -29.13 43.04 -12.38
CA LYS A 2 -29.23 41.72 -11.71
C LYS A 2 -28.52 40.56 -12.44
N ASN A 3 -28.51 40.54 -13.78
CA ASN A 3 -27.92 39.44 -14.55
C ASN A 3 -26.38 39.39 -14.50
N LYS A 4 -25.69 40.52 -14.29
CA LYS A 4 -24.22 40.56 -14.18
C LYS A 4 -23.72 39.95 -12.87
N ILE A 5 -24.48 40.11 -11.78
CA ILE A 5 -24.17 39.53 -10.47
C ILE A 5 -24.32 38.00 -10.50
N LEU A 6 -25.35 37.49 -11.18
CA LEU A 6 -25.59 36.05 -11.31
C LEU A 6 -24.46 35.34 -12.08
N ILE A 7 -23.92 35.99 -13.12
CA ILE A 7 -22.80 35.47 -13.92
C ILE A 7 -21.49 35.41 -13.09
N LEU A 8 -21.22 36.42 -12.27
CA LEU A 8 -20.05 36.44 -11.38
C LEU A 8 -20.08 35.31 -10.33
N ILE A 9 -21.25 35.04 -9.74
CA ILE A 9 -21.41 33.96 -8.75
C ILE A 9 -21.15 32.60 -9.39
N LEU A 10 -21.73 32.32 -10.56
CA LEU A 10 -21.50 31.08 -11.30
C LEU A 10 -20.02 30.92 -11.68
N TYR A 11 -19.35 32.01 -12.09
CA TYR A 11 -17.94 31.98 -12.43
C TYR A 11 -17.05 31.63 -11.23
N THR A 12 -17.30 32.22 -10.06
CA THR A 12 -16.56 31.86 -8.83
C THR A 12 -16.79 30.43 -8.39
N PHE A 13 -18.02 29.92 -8.53
CA PHE A 13 -18.37 28.56 -8.13
C PHE A 13 -17.72 27.50 -9.04
N VAL A 14 -17.71 27.78 -10.35
CA VAL A 14 -17.01 26.95 -11.35
C VAL A 14 -15.50 26.99 -11.12
N PHE A 15 -14.93 28.16 -10.85
CA PHE A 15 -13.49 28.30 -10.59
C PHE A 15 -13.05 27.54 -9.33
N VAL A 16 -13.81 27.63 -8.23
CA VAL A 16 -13.56 26.87 -6.99
C VAL A 16 -13.64 25.36 -7.24
N SER A 17 -14.59 24.90 -8.06
CA SER A 17 -14.75 23.49 -8.40
C SER A 17 -13.57 22.96 -9.24
N ILE A 18 -13.05 23.77 -10.18
CA ILE A 18 -11.91 23.42 -11.03
C ILE A 18 -10.59 23.44 -10.23
N VAL A 19 -10.41 24.40 -9.32
CA VAL A 19 -9.20 24.47 -8.45
C VAL A 19 -9.16 23.32 -7.44
N ASN A 20 -10.32 22.79 -7.02
CA ASN A 20 -10.41 21.61 -6.15
C ASN A 20 -10.24 20.26 -6.86
N ALA A 21 -10.18 20.24 -8.19
CA ALA A 21 -9.81 19.05 -8.94
C ALA A 21 -8.29 18.88 -8.86
N ARG A 22 -7.79 18.19 -7.84
CA ARG A 22 -6.37 17.81 -7.77
C ARG A 22 -6.03 16.97 -9.00
N PRO A 23 -5.15 17.43 -9.90
CA PRO A 23 -4.68 16.58 -10.97
C PRO A 23 -3.86 15.45 -10.35
N ALA A 24 -4.07 14.22 -10.82
CA ALA A 24 -3.23 13.07 -10.47
C ALA A 24 -1.84 13.26 -11.10
N ASN A 25 -0.98 14.04 -10.43
CA ASN A 25 0.41 14.21 -10.80
C ASN A 25 1.23 13.13 -10.07
N THR A 26 1.63 12.12 -10.83
CA THR A 26 2.27 10.89 -10.35
C THR A 26 3.59 11.11 -9.61
N LYS A 27 4.31 12.22 -9.88
CA LYS A 27 5.54 12.59 -9.13
C LYS A 27 5.24 13.12 -7.73
N THR A 28 4.17 13.90 -7.58
CA THR A 28 3.68 14.35 -6.27
C THR A 28 3.11 13.20 -5.46
N ASP A 29 2.52 12.19 -6.10
CA ASP A 29 1.99 11.02 -5.41
C ASP A 29 3.08 10.17 -4.76
N PHE A 30 4.22 9.96 -5.43
CA PHE A 30 5.31 9.16 -4.87
C PHE A 30 5.97 9.82 -3.65
N SER A 31 6.28 11.11 -3.73
CA SER A 31 6.83 11.84 -2.57
C SER A 31 5.84 11.83 -1.41
N LEU A 32 4.56 12.06 -1.68
CA LEU A 32 3.52 12.04 -0.66
C LEU A 32 3.38 10.66 -0.02
N MET A 33 3.43 9.56 -0.78
CA MET A 33 3.40 8.20 -0.23
C MET A 33 4.61 7.94 0.69
N LYS A 34 5.78 8.45 0.31
CA LYS A 34 7.00 8.35 1.13
C LYS A 34 6.83 9.10 2.44
N ASP A 35 6.45 10.37 2.38
CA ASP A 35 6.21 11.20 3.55
C ASP A 35 5.12 10.60 4.45
N ASP A 36 4.03 10.08 3.88
CA ASP A 36 2.97 9.41 4.65
C ASP A 36 3.46 8.13 5.35
N CYS A 37 4.35 7.34 4.74
CA CYS A 37 4.94 6.18 5.41
C CYS A 37 5.94 6.59 6.49
N ASP A 38 6.67 7.68 6.30
CA ASP A 38 7.70 8.11 7.24
C ASP A 38 7.10 8.87 8.43
N PHE A 39 6.23 9.85 8.20
CA PHE A 39 5.63 10.68 9.25
C PHE A 39 4.40 10.06 9.91
N ARG A 40 3.41 9.60 9.13
CA ARG A 40 2.20 9.01 9.73
C ARG A 40 2.48 7.61 10.27
N SER A 41 3.49 6.92 9.72
CA SER A 41 3.94 5.58 10.14
C SER A 41 2.79 4.61 10.39
N THR A 42 1.77 4.63 9.51
CA THR A 42 0.71 3.62 9.53
C THR A 42 1.11 2.42 8.70
N GLY A 43 0.69 1.22 9.10
CA GLY A 43 0.95 0.02 8.32
C GLY A 43 0.43 0.13 6.87
N HIS A 44 -0.74 0.75 6.67
CA HIS A 44 -1.33 0.94 5.34
C HIS A 44 -0.55 1.94 4.46
N SER A 45 -0.03 3.04 5.00
CA SER A 45 0.76 4.00 4.21
C SER A 45 2.06 3.37 3.71
N CYS A 46 2.76 2.63 4.56
CA CYS A 46 3.96 1.90 4.15
C CYS A 46 3.66 0.72 3.21
N PHE A 47 2.49 0.09 3.31
CA PHE A 47 2.06 -0.92 2.34
C PHE A 47 1.96 -0.31 0.94
N ARG A 48 1.26 0.82 0.79
CA ARG A 48 1.09 1.51 -0.50
C ARG A 48 2.42 1.87 -1.14
N LEU A 49 3.34 2.45 -0.36
CA LEU A 49 4.68 2.77 -0.86
C LEU A 49 5.44 1.50 -1.28
N GLY A 50 5.41 0.45 -0.46
CA GLY A 50 6.07 -0.82 -0.78
C GLY A 50 5.53 -1.47 -2.05
N LEU A 51 4.21 -1.45 -2.22
CA LEU A 51 3.53 -1.95 -3.43
C LEU A 51 3.91 -1.13 -4.65
N TYR A 52 3.95 0.20 -4.54
CA TYR A 52 4.34 1.09 -5.64
C TYR A 52 5.74 0.74 -6.19
N TYR A 53 6.74 0.57 -5.31
CA TYR A 53 8.08 0.13 -5.70
C TYR A 53 8.05 -1.19 -6.47
N ILE A 54 7.28 -2.17 -5.97
CA ILE A 54 7.18 -3.50 -6.58
C ILE A 54 6.50 -3.47 -7.95
N GLU A 55 5.36 -2.81 -8.07
CA GLU A 55 4.56 -2.73 -9.29
C GLU A 55 5.30 -2.00 -10.42
N HIS A 56 6.01 -0.92 -10.07
CA HIS A 56 6.78 -0.13 -11.03
C HIS A 56 8.19 -0.70 -11.26
N ARG A 57 8.50 -1.86 -10.66
CA ARG A 57 9.83 -2.51 -10.69
C ARG A 57 10.97 -1.56 -10.31
N LEU A 58 10.67 -0.57 -9.47
CA LEU A 58 11.63 0.33 -8.89
C LEU A 58 12.25 -0.42 -7.71
N GLU A 59 13.56 -0.69 -7.76
CA GLU A 59 14.35 -1.20 -6.63
C GLU A 59 13.59 -2.19 -5.72
N SER A 60 13.29 -3.41 -6.20
CA SER A 60 12.40 -4.35 -5.48
C SER A 60 12.79 -4.59 -4.01
N LYS A 61 14.08 -4.45 -3.67
CA LYS A 61 14.59 -4.50 -2.29
C LYS A 61 13.96 -3.42 -1.40
N GLN A 62 13.78 -2.21 -1.92
CA GLN A 62 13.18 -1.08 -1.22
C GLN A 62 11.68 -1.31 -0.99
N GLY A 63 10.97 -1.79 -2.02
CA GLY A 63 9.56 -2.17 -1.88
C GLY A 63 9.35 -3.20 -0.77
N ILE A 64 10.18 -4.24 -0.73
CA ILE A 64 10.14 -5.27 0.31
C ILE A 64 10.46 -4.72 1.70
N LYS A 65 11.38 -3.74 1.79
CA LYS A 65 11.67 -3.04 3.06
C LYS A 65 10.43 -2.33 3.59
N TYR A 66 9.67 -1.64 2.74
CA TYR A 66 8.43 -0.96 3.14
C TYR A 66 7.29 -1.94 3.42
N LEU A 67 7.18 -3.06 2.70
CA LEU A 67 6.25 -4.14 3.07
C LEU A 67 6.58 -4.72 4.45
N ARG A 68 7.87 -4.87 4.79
CA ARG A 68 8.29 -5.30 6.13
C ARG A 68 7.93 -4.26 7.20
N LYS A 69 8.18 -2.97 6.94
CA LYS A 69 7.76 -1.88 7.84
C LYS A 69 6.23 -1.89 8.02
N SER A 70 5.48 -2.07 6.94
CA SER A 70 4.02 -2.22 6.97
C SER A 70 3.55 -3.34 7.90
N CYS A 71 4.13 -4.54 7.76
CA CYS A 71 3.81 -5.68 8.61
C CYS A 71 4.15 -5.45 10.09
N ILE A 72 5.32 -4.85 10.37
CA ILE A 72 5.75 -4.49 11.73
C ILE A 72 4.77 -3.51 12.38
N LEU A 73 4.20 -2.60 11.61
CA LEU A 73 3.18 -1.63 12.03
C LEU A 73 1.76 -2.21 12.10
N GLY A 74 1.62 -3.54 12.13
CA GLY A 74 0.32 -4.21 12.32
C GLY A 74 -0.55 -4.30 11.07
N SER A 75 -0.04 -3.99 9.88
CA SER A 75 -0.80 -4.19 8.64
C SER A 75 -0.82 -5.66 8.24
N GLY A 76 -1.99 -6.29 8.39
CA GLY A 76 -2.20 -7.67 7.97
C GLY A 76 -1.91 -7.89 6.48
N ILE A 77 -2.30 -6.95 5.62
CA ILE A 77 -2.01 -7.01 4.16
C ILE A 77 -0.51 -6.92 3.85
N GLY A 78 0.25 -6.13 4.62
CA GLY A 78 1.70 -6.06 4.49
C GLY A 78 2.37 -7.38 4.87
N CYS A 79 1.90 -8.03 5.93
CA CYS A 79 2.35 -9.36 6.30
C CYS A 79 1.97 -10.41 5.26
N MET A 80 0.74 -10.36 4.73
CA MET A 80 0.26 -11.28 3.68
C MET A 80 1.16 -11.21 2.44
N ALA A 81 1.52 -10.02 1.98
CA ALA A 81 2.40 -9.82 0.83
C ALA A 81 3.80 -10.44 1.02
N LEU A 82 4.36 -10.34 2.23
CA LEU A 82 5.65 -10.99 2.55
C LEU A 82 5.50 -12.51 2.59
N GLY A 83 4.38 -13.02 3.10
CA GLY A 83 4.06 -14.44 3.07
C GLY A 83 4.05 -14.99 1.65
N GLU A 84 3.38 -14.29 0.73
CA GLU A 84 3.32 -14.64 -0.70
C GLU A 84 4.69 -14.58 -1.36
N LEU A 85 5.48 -13.55 -1.08
CA LEU A 85 6.85 -13.41 -1.59
C LEU A 85 7.71 -14.63 -1.26
N TYR A 86 7.71 -15.08 -0.01
CA TYR A 86 8.49 -16.25 0.43
C TYR A 86 7.88 -17.57 -0.03
N LYS A 87 6.55 -17.64 -0.23
CA LYS A 87 5.91 -18.84 -0.79
C LYS A 87 6.36 -19.07 -2.24
N ASN A 88 6.42 -18.00 -3.02
CA ASN A 88 6.65 -18.06 -4.47
C ASN A 88 8.12 -17.90 -4.85
N GLY A 89 8.98 -17.44 -3.93
CA GLY A 89 10.39 -17.17 -4.22
C GLY A 89 10.57 -16.01 -5.20
N SER A 90 9.97 -14.86 -4.91
CA SER A 90 9.98 -13.70 -5.81
C SER A 90 11.04 -12.66 -5.45
N PHE A 91 11.39 -11.79 -6.41
CA PHE A 91 12.30 -10.64 -6.20
C PHE A 91 13.68 -11.02 -5.63
N ASN A 92 14.27 -12.11 -6.15
CA ASN A 92 15.56 -12.68 -5.73
C ASN A 92 15.57 -13.27 -4.31
N TYR A 93 14.40 -13.53 -3.71
CA TYR A 93 14.30 -14.36 -2.51
C TYR A 93 14.02 -15.80 -2.91
N ALA A 94 14.69 -16.76 -2.26
CA ALA A 94 14.37 -18.16 -2.44
C ALA A 94 12.99 -18.50 -1.84
N ILE A 95 12.37 -19.56 -2.36
CA ILE A 95 11.19 -20.16 -1.74
C ILE A 95 11.56 -20.59 -0.32
N ASP A 96 10.79 -20.11 0.66
CA ASP A 96 10.95 -20.44 2.08
C ASP A 96 9.57 -20.57 2.72
N TYR A 97 9.04 -21.79 2.75
CA TYR A 97 7.72 -22.06 3.33
C TYR A 97 7.66 -21.82 4.84
N LYS A 98 8.78 -21.95 5.57
CA LYS A 98 8.79 -21.67 7.02
C LYS A 98 8.58 -20.18 7.25
N LYS A 99 9.31 -19.35 6.51
CA LYS A 99 9.21 -17.89 6.59
C LYS A 99 7.90 -17.37 6.01
N SER A 100 7.41 -17.97 4.92
CA SER A 100 6.08 -17.70 4.38
C SER A 100 5.00 -17.94 5.43
N LYS A 101 5.03 -19.10 6.09
CA LYS A 101 4.08 -19.45 7.16
C LYS A 101 4.15 -18.49 8.33
N TYR A 102 5.35 -18.07 8.75
CA TYR A 102 5.52 -17.04 9.78
C TYR A 102 4.79 -15.74 9.43
N TYR A 103 4.92 -15.26 8.18
CA TYR A 103 4.25 -14.02 7.76
C TYR A 103 2.74 -14.19 7.59
N TYR A 104 2.26 -15.35 7.13
CA TYR A 104 0.81 -15.62 7.09
C TYR A 104 0.18 -15.68 8.47
N ASP A 105 0.87 -16.24 9.46
CA ASP A 105 0.43 -16.23 10.85
C ASP A 105 0.31 -14.78 11.38
N LYS A 106 1.35 -13.97 11.17
CA LYS A 106 1.33 -12.54 11.50
C LYS A 106 0.20 -11.79 10.78
N ALA A 107 -0.05 -12.11 9.51
CA ALA A 107 -1.18 -11.53 8.78
C ALA A 107 -2.51 -11.87 9.45
N CYS A 108 -2.71 -13.15 9.81
CA CYS A 108 -3.90 -13.62 10.53
C CYS A 108 -4.11 -12.89 11.87
N LEU A 109 -3.05 -12.81 12.70
CA LEU A 109 -3.07 -12.12 13.99
C LEU A 109 -3.38 -10.63 13.86
N ASN A 110 -2.99 -10.01 12.74
CA ASN A 110 -3.30 -8.62 12.40
C ASN A 110 -4.64 -8.46 11.65
N GLY A 111 -5.52 -9.46 11.71
CA GLY A 111 -6.89 -9.38 11.17
C GLY A 111 -7.04 -9.68 9.67
N GLU A 112 -5.95 -10.02 8.97
CA GLU A 112 -6.02 -10.40 7.55
C GLU A 112 -6.47 -11.86 7.42
N LYS A 113 -7.76 -12.05 7.12
CA LYS A 113 -8.41 -13.36 7.03
C LYS A 113 -7.76 -14.28 5.98
N LEU A 114 -7.22 -13.72 4.89
CA LEU A 114 -6.49 -14.51 3.89
C LEU A 114 -5.20 -15.09 4.46
N GLY A 115 -4.56 -14.39 5.40
CA GLY A 115 -3.42 -14.88 6.16
C GLY A 115 -3.74 -16.17 6.90
N CYS A 116 -4.86 -16.24 7.61
CA CYS A 116 -5.28 -17.44 8.33
C CYS A 116 -5.50 -18.63 7.37
N ARG A 117 -6.13 -18.39 6.22
CA ARG A 117 -6.36 -19.43 5.20
C ARG A 117 -5.05 -19.92 4.60
N ALA A 118 -4.14 -19.00 4.28
CA ALA A 118 -2.84 -19.32 3.69
C ALA A 118 -1.91 -20.05 4.69
N TYR A 119 -1.95 -19.67 5.97
CA TYR A 119 -1.25 -20.38 7.04
C TYR A 119 -1.68 -21.84 7.11
N ASN A 120 -3.00 -22.08 7.14
CA ASN A 120 -3.57 -23.42 7.22
C ASN A 120 -3.30 -24.26 5.95
N SER A 121 -3.31 -23.64 4.77
CA SER A 121 -3.04 -24.35 3.52
C SER A 121 -1.58 -24.82 3.42
N LEU A 122 -0.62 -24.05 3.94
CA LEU A 122 0.78 -24.49 4.04
C LEU A 122 0.97 -25.64 5.04
N TYR A 123 0.16 -25.73 6.10
CA TYR A 123 0.22 -26.84 7.05
C TYR A 123 -0.12 -28.19 6.40
N LYS A 124 -0.99 -28.17 5.38
CA LYS A 124 -1.43 -29.37 4.64
C LYS A 124 -0.47 -29.81 3.52
N ARG A 125 0.61 -29.07 3.24
CA ARG A 125 1.59 -29.36 2.17
C ARG A 125 2.87 -30.04 2.68
N ARG A 126 2.86 -30.59 3.90
CA ARG A 126 3.97 -31.37 4.47
C ARG A 126 3.68 -32.85 4.39
#